data_AF-A0AAD7P327-F1
#
_entry.id   AF-A0AAD7P327-F1
#
_cell.length_a   1.000
_cell.length_b   1.000
_cell.length_c   1.000
_cell.angle_alpha   90.00
_cell.angle_beta   90.00
_cell.angle_gamma   90.00
#
_symmetry.space_group_name_H-M   'P 1'
#
loop_
_entity.id
_entity.type
_entity.pdbx_description
1 polymer ?
#
loop_
_entity_poly.entity_id
_entity_poly.type
_entity_poly.pdbx_seq_one_letter_code
_entity_poly.pdbx_strand_id
1 'polypeptide(L)'
;TNPSPLAFWRGAKHGDAPREPGQKRLIPYIQDIIRIDEEPPAPRRAGSKRKRAPETEIIEREVIVEIDASNPEAGWDDDTSPTAVVLDYHTAANVTRRVAFTAKMFDPKSAKVSGPDDAWSFEKIFGDGDFMAAGQLVIPPGKRKPAKGTKDNTYIFYVVEGAVNVFIGETQVVLATGGMFMVPR
;
A
#
# COMPACT_ATOMS: atom_id res chain seq x y z
N THR A 1 -41.78 -21.76 8.20
CA THR A 1 -41.59 -20.68 7.21
C THR A 1 -40.65 -19.65 7.81
N ASN A 2 -39.36 -19.75 7.48
CA ASN A 2 -38.29 -18.98 8.08
C ASN A 2 -38.11 -17.65 7.32
N PRO A 3 -38.37 -16.46 7.91
CA PRO A 3 -38.19 -15.19 7.23
C PRO A 3 -36.70 -14.84 7.11
N SER A 4 -36.29 -14.34 5.94
CA SER A 4 -34.91 -14.00 5.61
C SER A 4 -34.36 -12.85 6.47
N PRO A 5 -33.03 -12.79 6.71
CA PRO A 5 -32.43 -11.90 7.71
C PRO A 5 -32.50 -10.40 7.37
N LEU A 6 -32.91 -10.04 6.15
CA LEU A 6 -32.92 -8.66 5.65
C LEU A 6 -34.25 -7.92 5.86
N ALA A 7 -35.29 -8.59 6.38
CA ALA A 7 -36.54 -7.94 6.75
C ALA A 7 -36.48 -7.25 8.14
N PHE A 8 -35.49 -7.56 8.96
CA PHE A 8 -35.40 -7.11 10.36
C PHE A 8 -35.05 -5.61 10.52
N TRP A 9 -34.44 -4.96 9.52
CA TRP A 9 -34.00 -3.57 9.63
C TRP A 9 -34.96 -2.54 9.01
N ARG A 10 -36.15 -2.96 8.55
CA ARG A 10 -37.19 -2.03 8.08
C ARG A 10 -37.93 -1.44 9.28
N GLY A 11 -37.44 -0.32 9.81
CA GLY A 11 -38.07 0.43 10.91
C GLY A 11 -37.23 0.62 12.18
N ALA A 12 -35.94 0.26 12.15
CA ALA A 12 -35.05 0.49 13.28
C ALA A 12 -34.77 1.99 13.47
N LYS A 13 -35.31 2.57 14.54
CA LYS A 13 -34.95 3.93 14.99
C LYS A 13 -33.61 3.84 15.71
N HIS A 14 -32.67 4.70 15.33
CA HIS A 14 -31.41 4.87 16.06
C HIS A 14 -31.74 5.44 17.45
N GLY A 15 -31.34 4.74 18.51
CA GLY A 15 -31.35 5.29 19.86
C GLY A 15 -30.14 6.20 20.01
N ASP A 16 -30.35 7.48 20.27
CA ASP A 16 -29.28 8.41 20.67
C ASP A 16 -28.95 8.21 22.15
N ALA A 17 -27.67 8.15 22.49
CA ALA A 17 -27.19 8.05 23.87
C ALA A 17 -27.62 9.29 24.71
N PRO A 18 -27.78 9.16 26.04
CA PRO A 18 -28.15 10.27 26.93
C PRO A 18 -27.15 11.44 26.89
N ARG A 19 -27.68 12.66 26.97
CA ARG A 19 -27.00 13.96 26.86
C ARG A 19 -26.21 14.34 28.13
N GLU A 20 -24.99 14.85 27.96
CA GLU A 20 -24.38 15.77 28.94
C GLU A 20 -24.85 17.22 28.67
N PRO A 21 -25.29 17.98 29.67
CA PRO A 21 -25.73 19.36 29.46
C PRO A 21 -24.54 20.26 29.09
N GLY A 22 -24.41 20.61 27.81
CA GLY A 22 -23.43 21.63 27.37
C GLY A 22 -22.85 21.44 25.97
N GLN A 23 -22.92 20.24 25.40
CA GLN A 23 -22.35 19.96 24.07
C GLN A 23 -23.35 20.26 22.93
N LYS A 24 -22.92 21.07 21.94
CA LYS A 24 -23.63 21.28 20.67
C LYS A 24 -23.24 20.16 19.69
N ARG A 25 -24.22 19.41 19.18
CA ARG A 25 -24.02 18.47 18.06
C ARG A 25 -23.86 19.26 16.76
N LEU A 26 -22.78 18.99 16.01
CA LEU A 26 -22.66 19.36 14.61
C LEU A 26 -23.41 18.30 13.78
N ILE A 27 -24.70 18.52 13.59
CA ILE A 27 -25.50 17.73 12.65
C ILE A 27 -25.35 18.43 11.29
N PRO A 28 -24.98 17.72 10.20
CA PRO A 28 -24.92 18.35 8.88
C PRO A 28 -26.31 18.88 8.49
N TYR A 29 -26.35 20.15 8.08
CA TYR A 29 -27.57 20.78 7.60
C TYR A 29 -27.84 20.33 6.16
N ILE A 30 -28.92 19.57 5.96
CA ILE A 30 -29.39 19.17 4.63
C ILE A 30 -29.97 20.43 3.97
N GLN A 31 -29.27 20.96 2.96
CA GLN A 31 -29.63 22.23 2.35
C GLN A 31 -30.88 22.14 1.48
N ASP A 32 -31.08 21.07 0.71
CA ASP A 32 -32.27 20.90 -0.11
C ASP A 32 -32.58 19.42 -0.39
N ILE A 33 -33.87 19.12 -0.55
CA ILE A 33 -34.39 17.83 -0.98
C ILE A 33 -35.02 18.02 -2.36
N ILE A 34 -34.33 17.58 -3.41
CA ILE A 34 -34.84 17.65 -4.78
C ILE A 34 -35.80 16.47 -4.98
N ARG A 35 -37.10 16.74 -5.05
CA ARG A 35 -38.10 15.75 -5.50
C ARG A 35 -38.22 15.86 -7.02
N ILE A 36 -37.80 14.81 -7.70
CA ILE A 36 -37.99 14.66 -9.14
C ILE A 36 -39.41 14.15 -9.33
N ASP A 37 -40.27 14.94 -9.96
CA ASP A 37 -41.61 14.49 -10.33
C ASP A 37 -41.52 13.37 -11.38
N GLU A 38 -42.20 12.26 -11.14
CA GLU A 38 -42.22 11.12 -12.04
C GLU A 38 -43.01 11.51 -13.30
N GLU A 39 -42.36 11.43 -14.46
CA GLU A 39 -42.97 11.80 -15.75
C GLU A 39 -44.19 10.90 -16.01
N PRO A 40 -45.38 11.46 -16.31
CA PRO A 40 -46.57 10.64 -16.52
C PRO A 40 -46.35 9.71 -17.73
N PRO A 41 -46.63 8.41 -17.60
CA PRO A 41 -46.36 7.46 -18.67
C PRO A 41 -47.19 7.82 -19.90
N ALA A 42 -46.50 8.11 -21.01
CA ALA A 42 -47.16 8.42 -22.27
C ALA A 42 -48.10 7.27 -22.69
N PRO A 43 -49.31 7.56 -23.19
CA PRO A 43 -50.25 6.53 -23.62
C PRO A 43 -49.66 5.72 -24.78
N ARG A 44 -49.57 4.39 -24.58
CA ARG A 44 -49.13 3.42 -25.58
C ARG A 44 -50.01 3.53 -26.83
N ARG A 45 -49.45 4.03 -27.93
CA ARG A 45 -50.09 3.95 -29.24
C ARG A 45 -50.26 2.49 -29.64
N ALA A 46 -51.50 2.08 -29.90
CA ALA A 46 -51.82 0.78 -30.44
C ALA A 46 -51.26 0.65 -31.87
N GLY A 47 -50.56 -0.45 -32.14
CA GLY A 47 -50.40 -1.00 -33.48
C GLY A 47 -49.17 -0.55 -34.26
N SER A 48 -48.06 -1.28 -34.09
CA SER A 48 -47.23 -1.71 -35.23
C SER A 48 -46.40 -2.92 -34.80
N LYS A 49 -46.54 -4.04 -35.53
CA LYS A 49 -45.77 -5.27 -35.28
C LYS A 49 -44.30 -5.00 -35.62
N ARG A 50 -43.51 -4.55 -34.64
CA ARG A 50 -42.05 -4.52 -34.75
C ARG A 50 -41.50 -5.93 -34.63
N LYS A 51 -40.73 -6.36 -35.63
CA LYS A 51 -39.96 -7.61 -35.60
C LYS A 51 -38.97 -7.56 -34.42
N ARG A 52 -38.91 -8.63 -33.63
CA ARG A 52 -37.98 -8.77 -32.50
C ARG A 52 -36.54 -8.62 -33.00
N ALA A 53 -35.77 -7.74 -32.37
CA ALA A 53 -34.32 -7.71 -32.53
C ALA A 53 -33.74 -9.00 -31.92
N PRO A 54 -32.65 -9.56 -32.49
CA PRO A 54 -32.00 -10.73 -31.92
C PRO A 54 -31.44 -10.38 -30.54
N GLU A 55 -31.69 -11.27 -29.59
CA GLU A 55 -31.19 -11.21 -28.22
C GLU A 55 -29.66 -11.17 -28.27
N THR A 56 -29.07 -10.11 -27.73
CA THR A 56 -27.61 -10.00 -27.64
C THR A 56 -27.18 -10.85 -26.45
N GLU A 57 -26.55 -11.98 -26.74
CA GLU A 57 -26.00 -12.88 -25.72
C GLU A 57 -24.89 -12.14 -24.98
N ILE A 58 -25.13 -11.77 -23.73
CA ILE A 58 -24.10 -11.20 -22.86
C ILE A 58 -23.19 -12.36 -22.47
N ILE A 59 -22.06 -12.48 -23.16
CA ILE A 59 -21.03 -13.44 -22.80
C ILE A 59 -20.30 -12.86 -21.59
N GLU A 60 -20.73 -13.27 -20.39
CA GLU A 60 -20.00 -13.04 -19.15
C GLU A 60 -18.69 -13.82 -19.24
N ARG A 61 -17.61 -13.13 -19.62
CA ARG A 61 -16.25 -13.65 -19.49
C ARG A 61 -15.84 -13.53 -18.02
N GLU A 62 -15.94 -14.64 -17.30
CA GLU A 62 -15.25 -14.78 -16.03
C GLU A 62 -13.74 -14.76 -16.29
N VAL A 63 -13.11 -13.63 -15.94
CA VAL A 63 -11.65 -13.53 -15.89
C VAL A 63 -11.25 -14.12 -14.55
N ILE A 64 -10.81 -15.39 -14.57
CA ILE A 64 -10.22 -16.04 -13.41
C ILE A 64 -8.85 -15.40 -13.20
N VAL A 65 -8.76 -14.46 -12.26
CA VAL A 65 -7.49 -13.91 -11.80
C VAL A 65 -6.97 -14.87 -10.73
N GLU A 66 -5.93 -15.65 -11.05
CA GLU A 66 -5.21 -16.45 -10.07
C GLU A 66 -4.47 -15.51 -9.10
N ILE A 67 -5.08 -15.25 -7.94
CA ILE A 67 -4.43 -14.52 -6.85
C ILE A 67 -3.57 -15.53 -6.09
N ASP A 68 -2.25 -15.36 -6.13
CA ASP A 68 -1.35 -16.10 -5.25
C ASP A 68 -1.66 -15.73 -3.79
N ALA A 69 -2.15 -16.70 -3.01
CA ALA A 69 -2.58 -16.48 -1.63
C ALA A 69 -1.44 -16.00 -0.70
N SER A 70 -0.18 -16.12 -1.14
CA SER A 70 0.99 -15.69 -0.37
C SER A 70 1.34 -14.21 -0.53
N ASN A 71 0.91 -13.53 -1.60
CA ASN A 71 1.17 -12.11 -1.84
C ASN A 71 0.06 -11.50 -2.73
N PRO A 72 -1.05 -11.03 -2.14
CA PRO A 72 -2.18 -10.50 -2.91
C PRO A 72 -1.85 -9.22 -3.71
N GLU A 73 -0.76 -8.52 -3.37
CA GLU A 73 -0.29 -7.31 -4.04
C GLU A 73 0.67 -7.59 -5.21
N ALA A 74 0.93 -8.86 -5.54
CA ALA A 74 1.81 -9.23 -6.64
C ALA A 74 1.36 -8.58 -7.97
N GLY A 75 2.27 -7.85 -8.62
CA GLY A 75 2.04 -7.21 -9.91
C GLY A 75 1.38 -5.83 -9.86
N TRP A 76 1.00 -5.32 -8.68
CA TRP A 76 0.35 -4.01 -8.56
C TRP A 76 1.26 -2.84 -8.96
N ASP A 77 2.57 -3.02 -8.89
CA ASP A 77 3.57 -2.00 -9.18
C ASP A 77 4.29 -2.19 -10.52
N ASP A 78 3.84 -3.12 -11.38
CA ASP A 78 4.52 -3.50 -12.63
C ASP A 78 4.69 -2.34 -13.62
N ASP A 79 3.69 -1.46 -13.70
CA ASP A 79 3.70 -0.29 -14.58
C ASP A 79 4.18 1.00 -13.87
N THR A 80 4.77 0.88 -12.68
CA THR A 80 5.19 2.05 -11.89
C THR A 80 6.40 2.74 -12.50
N SER A 81 6.25 4.03 -12.83
CA SER A 81 7.39 4.88 -13.20
C SER A 81 8.30 5.13 -12.00
N PRO A 82 9.60 4.77 -12.06
CA PRO A 82 10.53 4.98 -10.94
C PRO A 82 10.91 6.45 -10.74
N THR A 83 10.76 7.28 -11.77
CA THR A 83 11.18 8.69 -11.75
C THR A 83 10.00 9.64 -11.80
N ALA A 84 10.17 10.78 -11.14
CA ALA A 84 9.24 11.90 -11.16
C ALA A 84 9.99 13.24 -11.15
N VAL A 85 9.32 14.29 -11.59
CA VAL A 85 9.82 15.66 -11.48
C VAL A 85 9.54 16.15 -10.07
N VAL A 86 10.58 16.53 -9.34
CA VAL A 86 10.50 17.03 -7.97
C VAL A 86 11.23 18.35 -7.84
N LEU A 87 10.82 19.16 -6.88
CA LEU A 87 11.48 20.42 -6.57
C LEU A 87 12.75 20.15 -5.77
N ASP A 88 13.90 20.56 -6.30
CA ASP A 88 15.17 20.45 -5.60
C ASP A 88 15.26 21.48 -4.47
N TYR A 89 15.62 21.04 -3.27
CA TYR A 89 15.64 21.88 -2.07
C TYR A 89 16.66 23.02 -2.16
N HIS A 90 17.83 22.78 -2.77
CA HIS A 90 18.90 23.78 -2.83
C HIS A 90 18.71 24.80 -3.95
N THR A 91 18.31 24.35 -5.13
CA THR A 91 18.21 25.22 -6.32
C THR A 91 16.80 25.78 -6.53
N ALA A 92 15.79 25.25 -5.83
CA ALA A 92 14.37 25.53 -6.08
C ALA A 92 13.95 25.28 -7.55
N ALA A 93 14.69 24.44 -8.27
CA ALA A 93 14.41 24.07 -9.64
C ALA A 93 13.72 22.70 -9.72
N ASN A 94 12.94 22.49 -10.77
CA ASN A 94 12.35 21.19 -11.07
C ASN A 94 13.41 20.25 -11.64
N VAL A 95 13.69 19.15 -10.94
CA VAL A 95 14.67 18.14 -11.32
C VAL A 95 14.01 16.77 -11.37
N THR A 96 14.33 15.98 -12.39
CA THR A 96 13.90 14.59 -12.46
C THR A 96 14.73 13.74 -11.50
N ARG A 97 14.07 13.14 -10.49
CA ARG A 97 14.71 12.24 -9.52
C ARG A 97 13.98 10.91 -9.45
N ARG A 98 14.68 9.87 -8.97
CA ARG A 98 14.06 8.58 -8.64
C ARG A 98 13.29 8.73 -7.32
N VAL A 99 12.01 8.39 -7.35
CA VAL A 99 11.09 8.49 -6.21
C VAL A 99 10.47 7.15 -5.83
N ALA A 100 10.50 6.18 -6.74
CA ALA A 100 9.99 4.83 -6.51
C ALA A 100 11.05 3.79 -6.89
N PHE A 101 10.99 2.65 -6.20
CA PHE A 101 11.82 1.48 -6.45
C PHE A 101 11.00 0.23 -6.13
N THR A 102 10.65 -0.52 -7.16
CA THR A 102 9.81 -1.73 -7.06
C THR A 102 10.68 -2.94 -6.76
N ALA A 103 10.09 -4.00 -6.20
CA ALA A 103 10.82 -5.24 -5.93
C ALA A 103 11.51 -5.83 -7.18
N LYS A 104 10.89 -5.68 -8.36
CA LYS A 104 11.46 -6.12 -9.66
C LYS A 104 12.72 -5.38 -10.10
N MET A 105 12.99 -4.19 -9.53
CA MET A 105 14.19 -3.40 -9.86
C MET A 105 15.40 -3.81 -9.03
N PHE A 106 15.22 -4.65 -8.02
CA PHE A 106 16.28 -5.04 -7.10
C PHE A 106 17.29 -5.97 -7.78
N ASP A 107 18.52 -5.49 -7.93
CA ASP A 107 19.65 -6.24 -8.49
C ASP A 107 20.86 -6.09 -7.57
N PRO A 108 20.89 -6.85 -6.46
CA PRO A 108 21.88 -6.68 -5.41
C PRO A 108 23.27 -7.04 -5.90
N LYS A 109 24.15 -6.04 -5.97
CA LYS A 109 25.58 -6.27 -6.21
C LYS A 109 26.20 -6.87 -4.95
N SER A 110 26.85 -8.02 -5.10
CA SER A 110 27.65 -8.64 -4.04
C SER A 110 28.67 -7.64 -3.49
N ALA A 111 28.68 -7.46 -2.17
CA ALA A 111 29.65 -6.59 -1.53
C ALA A 111 31.05 -7.22 -1.61
N LYS A 112 32.08 -6.42 -1.35
CA LYS A 112 33.46 -6.92 -1.22
C LYS A 112 33.51 -7.90 -0.05
N VAL A 113 33.60 -9.19 -0.39
CA VAL A 113 33.73 -10.30 0.54
C VAL A 113 35.15 -10.31 1.09
N SER A 114 35.32 -10.15 2.41
CA SER A 114 36.61 -10.22 3.10
C SER A 114 37.05 -11.65 3.44
N GLY A 115 36.13 -12.61 3.41
CA GLY A 115 36.41 -14.04 3.68
C GLY A 115 35.22 -14.94 3.32
N PRO A 116 35.38 -16.27 3.36
CA PRO A 116 34.36 -17.24 2.90
C PRO A 116 33.01 -17.15 3.63
N ASP A 117 32.97 -16.58 4.83
CA ASP A 117 31.76 -16.39 5.64
C ASP A 117 31.11 -15.01 5.49
N ASP A 118 31.78 -14.08 4.80
CA ASP A 118 31.37 -12.69 4.69
C ASP A 118 30.64 -12.42 3.37
N ALA A 119 29.64 -13.24 3.06
CA ALA A 119 28.77 -13.02 1.91
C ALA A 119 27.58 -12.15 2.31
N TRP A 120 27.51 -10.93 1.77
CA TRP A 120 26.36 -10.04 1.88
C TRP A 120 26.31 -9.14 0.64
N SER A 121 25.13 -8.62 0.32
CA SER A 121 24.94 -7.70 -0.79
C SER A 121 24.13 -6.50 -0.34
N PHE A 122 24.42 -5.34 -0.93
CA PHE A 122 23.76 -4.09 -0.58
C PHE A 122 23.60 -3.22 -1.81
N GLU A 123 22.40 -2.70 -1.98
CA GLU A 123 22.08 -1.74 -3.01
C GLU A 123 21.60 -0.44 -2.36
N LYS A 124 22.28 0.67 -2.67
CA LYS A 124 21.78 2.01 -2.31
C LYS A 124 20.67 2.36 -3.31
N ILE A 125 19.45 2.48 -2.80
CA ILE A 125 18.24 2.73 -3.60
C ILE A 125 17.97 4.23 -3.68
N PHE A 126 17.94 4.90 -2.54
CA PHE A 126 17.68 6.34 -2.45
C PHE A 126 18.87 7.05 -1.79
N GLY A 127 19.09 8.29 -2.20
CA GLY A 127 20.04 9.20 -1.60
C GLY A 127 19.60 10.63 -1.83
N ASP A 128 19.68 11.43 -0.78
CA ASP A 128 19.43 12.86 -0.85
C ASP A 128 20.60 13.60 -0.20
N GLY A 129 21.57 13.97 -1.03
CA GLY A 129 22.84 14.56 -0.61
C GLY A 129 23.50 13.76 0.52
N ASP A 130 23.93 14.50 1.55
CA ASP A 130 24.45 13.96 2.81
C ASP A 130 23.39 13.87 3.92
N PHE A 131 22.12 14.15 3.59
CA PHE A 131 21.02 14.18 4.57
C PHE A 131 20.47 12.79 4.87
N MET A 132 20.16 12.01 3.82
CA MET A 132 19.70 10.64 3.99
C MET A 132 20.13 9.71 2.86
N ALA A 133 20.19 8.43 3.17
CA ALA A 133 20.28 7.36 2.19
C ALA A 133 19.44 6.18 2.66
N ALA A 134 18.81 5.51 1.72
CA ALA A 134 18.10 4.26 1.95
C ALA A 134 18.57 3.21 0.95
N GLY A 135 18.47 1.95 1.34
CA GLY A 135 18.91 0.83 0.54
C GLY A 135 18.44 -0.49 1.12
N GLN A 136 18.66 -1.55 0.36
CA GLN A 136 18.32 -2.90 0.76
C GLN A 136 19.60 -3.70 0.98
N LEU A 137 19.60 -4.47 2.07
CA LEU A 137 20.71 -5.32 2.50
C LEU A 137 20.21 -6.77 2.50
N VAL A 138 20.95 -7.67 1.86
CA VAL A 138 20.69 -9.11 1.89
C VAL A 138 21.87 -9.83 2.50
N ILE A 139 21.58 -10.64 3.51
CA ILE A 139 22.55 -11.52 4.17
C ILE A 139 22.01 -12.94 3.99
N PRO A 140 22.68 -13.79 3.19
CA PRO A 140 22.30 -15.18 3.06
C PRO A 140 22.35 -15.92 4.41
N PRO A 141 21.56 -16.99 4.58
CA PRO A 141 21.54 -17.77 5.81
C PRO A 141 22.94 -18.23 6.25
N GLY A 142 23.25 -18.07 7.53
CA GLY A 142 24.55 -18.44 8.11
C GLY A 142 25.72 -17.52 7.75
N LYS A 143 25.50 -16.48 6.95
CA LYS A 143 26.51 -15.49 6.59
C LYS A 143 26.42 -14.26 7.49
N ARG A 144 27.46 -13.43 7.45
CA ARG A 144 27.55 -12.24 8.29
C ARG A 144 27.97 -11.01 7.50
N LYS A 145 27.49 -9.86 7.99
CA LYS A 145 28.03 -8.56 7.65
C LYS A 145 29.07 -8.17 8.72
N PRO A 146 30.32 -7.84 8.35
CA PRO A 146 31.32 -7.39 9.30
C PRO A 146 30.90 -6.13 10.08
N ALA A 147 31.43 -6.01 11.31
CA ALA A 147 31.23 -4.83 12.14
C ALA A 147 31.81 -3.59 11.46
N LYS A 148 31.06 -2.49 11.51
CA LYS A 148 31.46 -1.20 10.93
C LYS A 148 30.96 -0.09 11.84
N GLY A 149 31.84 0.88 12.15
CA GLY A 149 31.45 2.08 12.89
C GLY A 149 30.47 2.95 12.11
N THR A 150 29.54 3.55 12.85
CA THR A 150 28.50 4.49 12.40
C THR A 150 29.06 5.81 11.87
N LYS A 151 30.18 6.26 12.45
CA LYS A 151 30.72 7.61 12.24
C LYS A 151 29.61 8.63 12.53
N ASP A 152 29.42 9.62 11.67
CA ASP A 152 28.41 10.66 11.86
C ASP A 152 27.00 10.26 11.37
N ASN A 153 26.76 8.97 11.09
CA ASN A 153 25.48 8.49 10.54
C ASN A 153 24.68 7.72 11.60
N THR A 154 23.36 7.93 11.61
CA THR A 154 22.41 7.05 12.31
C THR A 154 21.84 6.05 11.30
N TYR A 155 21.87 4.76 11.61
CA TYR A 155 21.26 3.73 10.78
C TYR A 155 19.98 3.22 11.41
N ILE A 156 18.96 3.00 10.58
CA ILE A 156 17.73 2.31 10.96
C ILE A 156 17.56 1.14 10.00
N PHE A 157 17.28 -0.03 10.55
CA PHE A 157 17.04 -1.25 9.79
C PHE A 157 15.66 -1.80 10.12
N TYR A 158 14.97 -2.28 9.09
CA TYR A 158 13.72 -3.02 9.17
C TYR A 158 13.94 -4.40 8.56
N VAL A 159 13.52 -5.45 9.27
CA VAL A 159 13.66 -6.83 8.79
C VAL A 159 12.46 -7.18 7.93
N VAL A 160 12.66 -7.16 6.61
CA VAL A 160 11.61 -7.52 5.62
C VAL A 160 11.34 -9.03 5.62
N GLU A 161 12.40 -9.84 5.72
CA GLU A 161 12.31 -11.30 5.66
C GLU A 161 13.40 -11.94 6.53
N GLY A 162 13.08 -13.08 7.15
CA GLY A 162 14.01 -13.89 7.92
C GLY A 162 14.25 -13.37 9.33
N ALA A 163 15.43 -13.64 9.87
CA ALA A 163 15.86 -13.22 11.20
C ALA A 163 17.35 -12.89 11.24
N VAL A 164 17.71 -11.92 12.07
CA VAL A 164 19.08 -11.43 12.23
C VAL A 164 19.46 -11.41 13.69
N ASN A 165 20.70 -11.82 13.97
CA ASN A 165 21.35 -11.63 15.25
C ASN A 165 22.31 -10.43 15.13
N VAL A 166 22.02 -9.35 15.85
CA VAL A 166 22.69 -8.05 15.69
C VAL A 166 23.46 -7.71 16.95
N PHE A 167 24.69 -7.24 16.76
CA PHE A 167 25.52 -6.67 17.81
C PHE A 167 25.58 -5.15 17.65
N ILE A 168 25.18 -4.42 18.70
CA ILE A 168 25.21 -2.95 18.77
C ILE A 168 25.97 -2.58 20.04
N GLY A 169 27.20 -2.10 19.88
CA GLY A 169 28.12 -1.95 21.01
C GLY A 169 28.36 -3.30 21.68
N GLU A 170 28.00 -3.40 22.96
CA GLU A 170 28.10 -4.64 23.76
C GLU A 170 26.78 -5.42 23.83
N THR A 171 25.69 -4.88 23.26
CA THR A 171 24.36 -5.50 23.33
C THR A 171 24.13 -6.39 22.12
N GLN A 172 23.63 -7.60 22.38
CA GLN A 172 23.21 -8.56 21.35
C GLN A 172 21.69 -8.69 21.37
N VAL A 173 21.06 -8.57 20.20
CA VAL A 173 19.61 -8.71 20.03
C VAL A 173 19.29 -9.56 18.81
N VAL A 174 18.22 -10.36 18.91
CA VAL A 174 17.69 -11.14 17.79
C VAL A 174 16.38 -10.50 17.34
N LEU A 175 16.28 -10.16 16.06
CA LEU A 175 15.07 -9.61 15.45
C LEU A 175 14.64 -10.50 14.29
N ALA A 176 13.34 -10.74 14.19
CA ALA A 176 12.71 -11.46 13.07
C ALA A 176 11.96 -10.47 12.17
N THR A 177 11.28 -11.01 11.15
CA THR A 177 10.44 -10.27 10.21
C THR A 177 9.50 -9.29 10.93
N GLY A 178 9.44 -8.05 10.45
CA GLY A 178 8.70 -6.95 11.08
C GLY A 178 9.46 -6.21 12.18
N GLY A 179 10.62 -6.72 12.62
CA GLY A 179 11.46 -6.09 13.63
C GLY A 179 12.20 -4.86 13.11
N MET A 180 12.42 -3.88 13.99
CA MET A 180 13.21 -2.69 13.73
C MET A 180 14.29 -2.50 14.77
N PHE A 181 15.45 -2.02 14.34
CA PHE A 181 16.49 -1.57 15.25
C PHE A 181 17.23 -0.35 14.71
N MET A 182 17.76 0.44 15.62
CA MET A 182 18.54 1.64 15.33
C MET A 182 19.96 1.47 15.82
N VAL A 183 20.93 1.89 15.00
CA VAL A 183 22.32 2.05 15.39
C VAL A 183 22.61 3.56 15.44
N PRO A 184 22.61 4.17 16.64
CA PRO A 184 22.87 5.60 16.79
C PRO A 184 24.32 5.95 16.45
N ARG A 185 24.59 7.24 16.29
CA ARG A 185 25.95 7.77 16.02
C ARG A 185 26.92 7.35 17.12
#